data_AF-A0A1Y2N359-F1
#
_entry.id   AF-A0A1Y2N359-F1
#
_cell.length_a   1.000
_cell.length_b   1.000
_cell.length_c   1.000
_cell.angle_alpha   90.00
_cell.angle_beta   90.00
_cell.angle_gamma   90.00
#
_symmetry.space_group_name_H-M   'P 1'
#
loop_
_entity.id
_entity.type
_entity.pdbx_description
1 polymer ?
#
loop_
_entity_poly.entity_id
_entity_poly.type
_entity_poly.pdbx_seq_one_letter_code
_entity_poly.pdbx_strand_id
1 'polypeptide(L)'
;MPGGYEWLIIIAVLLLLFGAKKLPEMARSIGQSARVFKGEMKGLKDDDDRAQAASAEQAPEKPAEKTPEKPVVSELPAGSVPQHQAEPAPQQPQERGAGSTN
;
A
#
# COMPACT_ATOMS: atom_id res chain seq x y z
N MET A 1 -20.82 40.83 -12.15
CA MET A 1 -20.78 39.42 -11.68
C MET A 1 -19.71 38.74 -12.51
N PRO A 2 -18.57 38.31 -11.93
CA PRO A 2 -17.54 37.62 -12.71
C PRO A 2 -18.16 36.37 -13.35
N GLY A 3 -18.01 36.26 -14.67
CA GLY A 3 -18.53 35.13 -15.42
C GLY A 3 -17.70 33.88 -15.10
N GLY A 4 -18.29 32.70 -15.26
CA GLY A 4 -17.49 31.47 -15.24
C GLY A 4 -16.45 31.42 -16.36
N TYR A 5 -16.58 32.26 -17.39
CA TYR A 5 -15.75 32.30 -18.60
C TYR A 5 -14.28 32.63 -18.32
N GLU A 6 -14.01 33.49 -17.34
CA GLU A 6 -12.67 33.91 -16.93
C GLU A 6 -11.83 32.71 -16.46
N TRP A 7 -12.45 31.78 -15.71
CA TRP A 7 -11.79 30.53 -15.30
C TRP A 7 -11.47 29.61 -16.48
N LEU A 8 -12.33 29.58 -17.50
CA LEU A 8 -12.14 28.71 -18.66
C LEU A 8 -10.94 29.20 -19.48
N ILE A 9 -10.79 30.53 -19.61
CA ILE A 9 -9.65 31.16 -20.30
C ILE A 9 -8.35 30.85 -19.57
N ILE A 10 -8.32 30.95 -18.24
CA ILE A 10 -7.13 30.63 -17.43
C ILE A 10 -6.72 29.17 -17.65
N ILE A 11 -7.68 28.23 -17.54
CA ILE A 11 -7.41 26.81 -17.77
C ILE A 11 -6.92 26.58 -19.21
N ALA A 12 -7.52 27.24 -20.21
CA ALA A 12 -7.09 27.13 -21.60
C ALA A 12 -5.63 27.59 -21.80
N VAL A 13 -5.22 28.69 -21.16
CA VAL A 13 -3.83 29.18 -21.21
C VAL A 13 -2.88 28.18 -20.52
N LEU A 14 -3.24 27.67 -19.35
CA LEU A 14 -2.45 26.64 -18.66
C LEU A 14 -2.32 25.36 -19.50
N LEU A 15 -3.38 24.92 -20.17
CA LEU A 15 -3.34 23.77 -21.08
C LEU A 15 -2.47 24.03 -22.31
N LEU A 16 -2.39 25.28 -22.79
CA LEU A 16 -1.54 25.64 -23.92
C LEU A 16 -0.05 25.66 -23.54
N LEU A 17 0.27 26.13 -22.33
CA LEU A 17 1.64 26.21 -21.82
C LEU A 17 2.19 24.84 -21.36
N PHE A 18 1.39 24.10 -20.59
CA PHE A 18 1.81 22.83 -20.01
C PHE A 18 1.41 21.63 -20.87
N GLY A 19 0.33 21.74 -21.65
CA GLY A 19 -0.21 20.65 -22.46
C GLY A 19 -1.32 19.87 -21.76
N ALA A 20 -2.28 19.35 -22.55
CA ALA A 20 -3.44 18.60 -22.04
C ALA A 20 -3.09 17.31 -21.26
N LYS A 21 -1.90 16.74 -21.48
CA LYS A 21 -1.47 15.51 -20.80
C LYS A 21 -0.69 15.78 -19.50
N LYS A 22 -0.06 16.95 -19.35
CA LYS A 22 0.79 17.30 -18.19
C LYS A 22 -0.01 17.77 -16.99
N LEU A 23 -1.03 18.60 -17.20
CA LEU A 23 -1.92 19.06 -16.13
C LEU A 23 -2.56 17.91 -15.32
N PRO A 24 -3.20 16.89 -15.94
CA PRO A 24 -3.79 15.79 -15.19
C PRO A 24 -2.76 14.84 -14.59
N GLU A 25 -1.58 14.71 -15.19
CA GLU A 25 -0.47 13.93 -14.64
C GLU A 25 0.04 14.56 -13.34
N MET A 26 0.34 15.88 -13.37
CA MET A 26 0.80 16.63 -12.20
C MET A 26 -0.26 16.64 -11.10
N ALA A 27 -1.53 16.89 -11.44
CA ALA A 27 -2.63 16.86 -10.49
C ALA A 27 -2.80 15.49 -9.82
N ARG A 28 -2.63 14.37 -10.55
CA ARG A 28 -2.68 13.02 -9.96
C ARG A 28 -1.57 12.80 -8.94
N SER A 29 -0.33 13.17 -9.25
CA SER A 29 0.81 12.99 -8.32
C SER A 29 0.70 13.84 -7.04
N ILE A 30 0.26 15.10 -7.20
CA ILE A 30 0.01 16.02 -6.08
C ILE A 30 -1.19 15.51 -5.26
N GLY A 31 -2.25 15.04 -5.92
CA GLY A 31 -3.44 14.51 -5.27
C GLY A 31 -3.18 13.23 -4.46
N GLN A 32 -2.30 12.35 -4.95
CA GLN A 32 -1.88 11.15 -4.20
C GLN A 32 -1.14 11.54 -2.92
N SER A 33 -0.19 12.47 -3.00
CA SER A 33 0.56 12.96 -1.83
C SER A 33 -0.38 13.66 -0.82
N ALA A 34 -1.30 14.50 -1.32
CA ALA A 34 -2.29 15.17 -0.50
C ALA A 34 -3.29 14.21 0.17
N ARG A 35 -3.62 13.08 -0.47
CA ARG A 35 -4.51 12.05 0.08
C ARG A 35 -3.88 11.33 1.26
N VAL A 36 -2.60 10.95 1.15
CA VAL A 36 -1.85 10.33 2.25
C VAL A 36 -1.77 11.30 3.43
N PHE A 37 -1.35 12.54 3.16
CA PHE A 37 -1.27 13.58 4.20
C PHE A 37 -2.62 13.87 4.87
N LYS A 38 -3.71 13.96 4.10
CA LYS A 38 -5.07 14.14 4.66
C LYS A 38 -5.53 12.92 5.45
N GLY A 39 -5.18 11.71 5.03
CA GLY A 39 -5.50 10.47 5.73
C GLY A 39 -4.80 10.40 7.09
N GLU A 40 -3.49 10.67 7.12
CA GLU A 40 -2.71 10.75 8.36
C GLU A 40 -3.26 11.86 9.27
N MET A 41 -3.43 13.08 8.75
CA MET A 41 -3.97 14.22 9.50
C MET A 41 -5.39 13.96 10.05
N LYS A 42 -6.22 13.21 9.32
CA LYS A 42 -7.54 12.80 9.79
C LYS A 42 -7.46 11.74 10.89
N GLY A 43 -6.48 10.84 10.86
CA GLY A 43 -6.20 9.90 11.95
C GLY A 43 -5.89 10.61 13.26
N LEU A 44 -5.07 11.67 13.23
CA LEU A 44 -4.80 12.49 14.43
C LEU A 44 -6.05 13.23 14.94
N LYS A 45 -6.87 13.75 14.01
CA LYS A 45 -8.13 14.43 14.34
C LYS A 45 -9.17 13.47 14.93
N ASP A 46 -9.31 12.31 14.31
CA ASP A 46 -10.26 11.28 14.72
C ASP A 46 -9.80 10.59 16.01
N ASP A 47 -8.50 10.47 16.31
CA ASP A 47 -8.03 9.95 17.61
C ASP A 47 -8.36 10.90 18.77
N ASP A 48 -8.33 12.22 18.56
CA ASP A 48 -8.82 13.20 19.54
C ASP A 48 -10.34 13.06 19.77
N ASP A 49 -11.14 12.84 18.72
CA ASP A 49 -12.60 12.65 18.82
C ASP A 49 -12.99 11.24 19.35
N ARG A 50 -12.22 10.20 19.03
CA ARG A 50 -12.49 8.80 19.39
C ARG A 50 -12.02 8.45 20.80
N ALA A 51 -11.03 9.17 21.35
CA ALA A 51 -10.72 9.12 22.78
C ALA A 51 -11.90 9.56 23.66
N GLN A 52 -12.83 10.36 23.13
CA GLN A 52 -14.06 10.77 23.84
C GLN A 52 -15.22 9.77 23.66
N ALA A 53 -15.20 8.93 22.61
CA ALA A 53 -16.25 7.94 22.32
C ALA A 53 -15.92 6.50 22.78
N ALA A 54 -14.66 6.17 23.08
CA ALA A 54 -14.24 4.82 23.45
C ALA A 54 -14.63 4.39 24.89
N SER A 55 -15.28 5.25 25.67
CA SER A 55 -15.71 4.91 27.04
C SER A 55 -17.16 4.42 27.15
N ALA A 56 -17.87 4.18 26.03
CA ALA A 56 -19.31 3.91 26.05
C ALA A 56 -19.83 2.71 25.23
N GLU A 57 -18.99 1.84 24.64
CA GLU A 57 -19.55 0.70 23.87
C GLU A 57 -18.65 -0.54 23.92
N GLN A 58 -18.75 -1.28 25.04
CA GLN A 58 -18.43 -2.70 25.09
C GLN A 58 -19.73 -3.47 25.41
N ALA A 59 -20.35 -4.04 24.37
CA ALA A 59 -21.27 -5.18 24.49
C ALA A 59 -21.20 -6.04 23.20
N PRO A 60 -21.06 -7.37 23.31
CA PRO A 60 -20.83 -8.26 22.16
C PRO A 60 -22.13 -8.89 21.67
N GLU A 61 -22.57 -8.66 20.43
CA GLU A 61 -23.66 -9.45 19.84
C GLU A 61 -23.45 -9.83 18.37
N LYS A 62 -23.28 -11.15 18.18
CA LYS A 62 -23.83 -12.03 17.13
C LYS A 62 -23.14 -12.13 15.75
N PRO A 63 -22.41 -13.24 15.51
CA PRO A 63 -22.09 -13.72 14.16
C PRO A 63 -23.36 -14.12 13.40
N ALA A 64 -23.70 -13.37 12.36
CA ALA A 64 -24.72 -13.74 11.39
C ALA A 64 -24.09 -14.58 10.27
N GLU A 65 -24.30 -15.88 10.40
CA GLU A 65 -24.32 -16.91 9.36
C GLU A 65 -24.72 -16.36 7.97
N LYS A 66 -23.81 -16.45 7.00
CA LYS A 66 -24.14 -16.57 5.57
C LYS A 66 -23.36 -17.75 5.02
N THR A 67 -23.98 -18.91 5.17
CA THR A 67 -23.76 -20.06 4.29
C THR A 67 -24.26 -19.66 2.89
N PRO A 68 -23.41 -19.79 1.87
CA PRO A 68 -23.82 -20.54 0.69
C PRO A 68 -22.89 -21.72 0.49
N GLU A 69 -23.42 -22.92 0.75
CA GLU A 69 -23.08 -24.12 -0.02
C GLU A 69 -23.34 -23.78 -1.50
N LYS A 70 -22.58 -24.15 -2.53
CA LYS A 70 -21.73 -25.31 -2.90
C LYS A 70 -21.18 -24.95 -4.32
N PRO A 71 -20.24 -25.68 -4.98
CA PRO A 71 -19.72 -27.00 -4.66
C PRO A 71 -18.18 -27.16 -4.74
N VAL A 72 -17.81 -28.35 -4.32
CA VAL A 72 -16.49 -28.96 -4.14
C VAL A 72 -15.78 -29.21 -5.49
N VAL A 73 -14.45 -29.31 -5.42
CA VAL A 73 -13.51 -29.90 -6.39
C VAL A 73 -12.89 -28.95 -7.41
N SER A 74 -11.77 -28.35 -7.01
CA SER A 74 -10.58 -28.37 -7.86
C SER A 74 -9.47 -29.07 -7.06
N GLU A 75 -9.61 -30.38 -6.99
CA GLU A 75 -8.50 -31.27 -6.68
C GLU A 75 -7.52 -31.18 -7.87
N LEU A 76 -6.38 -30.54 -7.65
CA LEU A 76 -5.07 -31.07 -8.04
C LEU A 76 -3.97 -30.24 -7.35
N PRO A 77 -3.42 -30.70 -6.21
CA PRO A 77 -2.10 -30.25 -5.77
C PRO A 77 -1.07 -30.99 -6.63
N ALA A 78 -0.95 -30.61 -7.89
CA ALA A 78 0.08 -31.08 -8.81
C ALA A 78 0.94 -29.89 -9.23
N GLY A 79 1.64 -29.36 -8.24
CA GLY A 79 2.65 -28.30 -8.37
C GLY A 79 3.81 -28.60 -7.43
N SER A 80 4.35 -29.80 -7.55
CA SER A 80 5.78 -30.11 -7.46
C SER A 80 6.64 -29.16 -6.61
N VAL A 81 6.96 -29.68 -5.41
CA VAL A 81 8.25 -29.62 -4.70
C VAL A 81 8.88 -28.23 -4.42
N PRO A 82 9.03 -27.87 -3.13
CA PRO A 82 10.17 -27.07 -2.68
C PRO A 82 11.46 -27.85 -2.97
N GLN A 83 12.04 -27.65 -4.16
CA GLN A 83 13.42 -28.08 -4.43
C GLN A 83 14.34 -27.07 -3.76
N HIS A 84 14.50 -27.27 -2.46
CA HIS A 84 15.69 -26.94 -1.70
C HIS A 84 16.85 -27.73 -2.31
N GLN A 85 17.39 -27.27 -3.43
CA GLN A 85 18.58 -27.81 -4.09
C GLN A 85 19.68 -26.76 -4.10
N ALA A 86 20.35 -26.64 -2.95
CA ALA A 86 21.79 -26.45 -2.90
C ALA A 86 22.28 -27.44 -1.83
N GLU A 87 22.44 -28.67 -2.30
CA GLU A 87 23.01 -29.79 -1.56
C GLU A 87 24.34 -29.38 -0.90
N PRO A 88 24.60 -29.85 0.33
CA PRO A 88 25.81 -29.53 1.08
C PRO A 88 27.02 -30.21 0.45
N ALA A 89 27.98 -29.43 -0.03
CA ALA A 89 29.32 -29.92 -0.30
C ALA A 89 30.25 -29.55 0.86
N PRO A 90 30.76 -30.54 1.61
CA PRO A 90 31.72 -30.34 2.67
C PRO A 90 33.15 -30.25 2.10
N GLN A 91 34.01 -29.54 2.82
CA GLN A 91 35.49 -29.56 2.77
C GLN A 91 36.19 -28.73 1.68
N GLN A 92 36.82 -27.64 2.11
CA GLN A 92 38.25 -27.47 1.81
C GLN A 92 39.09 -27.47 3.11
N PRO A 93 40.11 -28.33 3.19
CA PRO A 93 41.00 -28.48 4.34
C PRO A 93 41.97 -27.30 4.56
N GLN A 94 42.22 -27.01 5.85
CA GLN A 94 43.50 -26.57 6.45
C GLN A 94 44.40 -25.61 5.66
N GLU A 95 44.25 -24.31 5.91
CA GLU A 95 45.40 -23.38 5.92
C GLU A 95 46.04 -23.41 7.30
N ARG A 96 46.87 -24.43 7.51
CA ARG A 96 47.83 -24.50 8.61
C ARG A 96 49.08 -23.71 8.15
N GLY A 97 49.20 -22.46 8.56
CA GLY A 97 50.40 -21.64 8.41
C GLY A 97 50.32 -20.43 9.33
N ALA A 98 50.76 -20.55 10.58
CA ALA A 98 52.11 -20.20 10.98
C ALA A 98 52.46 -18.72 10.70
N GLY A 99 52.47 -17.93 11.78
CA GLY A 99 53.35 -16.78 11.94
C GLY A 99 52.78 -15.42 11.53
N SER A 100 52.37 -14.62 12.51
CA SER A 100 53.07 -13.36 12.78
C SER A 100 52.54 -12.75 14.07
N THR A 101 53.48 -12.49 14.96
CA THR A 101 53.34 -11.70 16.18
C THR A 101 52.89 -10.27 15.88
N ASN A 102 52.02 -9.71 16.72
CA ASN A 102 52.20 -8.38 17.30
C ASN A 102 51.41 -8.29 18.62
#